data_AF-A0A2V7BP23-F1
#
_entry.id   AF-A0A2V7BP23-F1
#
_cell.length_a   1.000
_cell.length_b   1.000
_cell.length_c   1.000
_cell.angle_alpha   90.00
_cell.angle_beta   90.00
_cell.angle_gamma   90.00
#
_symmetry.space_group_name_H-M   'P 1'
#
loop_
_entity.id
_entity.type
_entity.pdbx_description
1 polymer ?
#
loop_
_entity_poly.entity_id
_entity_poly.type
_entity_poly.pdbx_seq_one_letter_code
_entity_poly.pdbx_strand_id
1 'polypeptide(L)'
;MFVASDIPALLGQTREVLVLDEGELAVLTPDGITLRTLDGAPLRRRPTTIPWDGEAAEKSGYPHFMLKEIFEQPEALRNTMRERLDLETPD
;
A
#
# COMPACT_ATOMS: atom_id res chain seq x y z
N MET A 1 -4.27 16.48 -7.58
CA MET A 1 -3.04 15.83 -7.06
C MET A 1 -3.21 15.69 -5.57
N PHE A 2 -2.85 14.54 -5.01
CA PHE A 2 -3.14 14.21 -3.62
C PHE A 2 -1.86 13.79 -2.90
N VAL A 3 -1.80 14.02 -1.60
CA VAL A 3 -0.74 13.54 -0.71
C VAL A 3 -1.39 12.94 0.53
N ALA A 4 -0.88 11.79 0.97
CA ALA A 4 -1.34 11.10 2.16
C ALA A 4 -0.16 10.32 2.78
N SER A 5 -0.27 9.98 4.07
CA SER A 5 0.70 9.11 4.74
C SER A 5 0.62 7.67 4.25
N ASP A 6 -0.59 7.22 3.87
CA ASP A 6 -0.87 5.83 3.53
C ASP A 6 -1.70 5.73 2.25
N ILE A 7 -1.49 4.65 1.52
CA ILE A 7 -2.16 4.37 0.23
C ILE A 7 -3.69 4.28 0.35
N PRO A 8 -4.30 3.62 1.37
CA PRO A 8 -5.76 3.49 1.45
C PRO A 8 -6.52 4.82 1.39
N ALA A 9 -5.94 5.89 1.95
CA ALA A 9 -6.54 7.22 1.90
C ALA A 9 -6.66 7.79 0.47
N LEU A 10 -5.85 7.29 -0.46
CA LEU A 10 -5.81 7.71 -1.86
C LEU A 10 -6.68 6.85 -2.78
N LEU A 11 -7.02 5.61 -2.39
CA LEU A 11 -7.69 4.63 -3.28
C LEU A 11 -9.07 5.07 -3.77
N GLY A 12 -9.77 5.94 -3.02
CA GLY A 12 -11.02 6.55 -3.46
C GLY A 12 -10.86 7.65 -4.53
N GLN A 13 -9.63 8.13 -4.76
CA GLN A 13 -9.32 9.24 -5.68
C GLN A 13 -8.46 8.81 -6.87
N THR A 14 -7.51 7.90 -6.68
CA THR A 14 -6.58 7.42 -7.71
C THR A 14 -5.97 6.06 -7.34
N ARG A 15 -5.56 5.28 -8.36
CA ARG A 15 -4.75 4.06 -8.20
C ARG A 15 -3.28 4.24 -8.59
N GLU A 16 -2.94 5.37 -9.19
CA GLU A 16 -1.57 5.72 -9.56
C GLU A 16 -0.91 6.46 -8.39
N VAL A 17 0.12 5.85 -7.80
CA VAL A 17 0.79 6.39 -6.61
C VAL A 17 2.30 6.47 -6.83
N LEU A 18 2.89 7.58 -6.38
CA LEU A 18 4.35 7.72 -6.22
C LEU A 18 4.65 7.61 -4.73
N VAL A 19 5.39 6.56 -4.34
CA VAL A 19 5.90 6.39 -2.97
C VAL A 19 7.23 7.14 -2.87
N LEU A 20 7.40 7.91 -1.79
CA LEU A 20 8.65 8.57 -1.46
C LEU A 20 9.51 7.64 -0.62
N ASP A 21 10.79 7.54 -0.98
CA ASP A 21 11.78 6.84 -0.19
C ASP A 21 12.39 7.78 0.87
N GLU A 22 13.11 7.21 1.82
CA GLU A 22 13.85 7.96 2.83
C GLU A 22 14.80 8.98 2.17
N GLY A 23 14.81 10.22 2.68
CA GLY A 23 15.67 11.28 2.14
C GLY A 23 15.23 11.86 0.80
N GLU A 24 14.00 11.60 0.36
CA GLU A 24 13.42 12.23 -0.82
C GLU A 24 12.43 13.34 -0.48
N LEU A 25 12.30 14.28 -1.43
CA LEU A 25 11.40 15.41 -1.33
C LEU A 25 10.57 15.52 -2.61
N ALA A 26 9.25 15.64 -2.43
CA ALA A 26 8.31 15.95 -3.49
C ALA A 26 7.84 17.40 -3.39
N VAL A 27 7.93 18.14 -4.50
CA VAL A 27 7.31 19.46 -4.65
C VAL A 27 6.08 19.29 -5.53
N LEU A 28 4.91 19.60 -4.96
CA LEU A 28 3.62 19.53 -5.63
C LEU A 28 3.16 20.95 -6.00
N THR A 29 2.80 21.16 -7.26
CA THR A 29 2.19 22.39 -7.76
C THR A 29 0.90 22.06 -8.52
N PRO A 30 0.05 23.06 -8.85
CA PRO A 30 -1.09 22.83 -9.74
C PRO A 30 -0.69 22.23 -11.10
N ASP A 31 0.54 22.50 -11.56
CA ASP A 31 1.05 22.08 -12.86
C ASP A 31 1.70 20.68 -12.86
N GLY A 32 2.14 20.17 -11.70
CA GLY A 32 2.85 18.89 -11.66
C GLY A 32 3.54 18.51 -10.34
N ILE A 33 4.25 17.39 -10.38
CA ILE A 33 5.12 16.90 -9.29
C ILE A 33 6.56 16.93 -9.76
N THR A 34 7.47 17.39 -8.90
CA THR A 34 8.90 17.16 -9.08
C THR A 34 9.47 16.45 -7.87
N LEU A 35 10.36 15.47 -8.11
CA LEU A 35 11.05 14.72 -7.07
C LEU A 35 12.52 15.12 -7.04
N ARG A 36 13.09 15.20 -5.84
CA ARG A 36 14.52 15.45 -5.62
C ARG A 36 15.01 14.80 -4.33
N THR A 37 16.31 14.60 -4.21
CA THR A 37 16.94 14.27 -2.91
C THR A 37 17.00 15.51 -2.02
N LEU A 38 17.26 15.32 -0.71
CA LEU A 38 17.52 16.43 0.21
C LEU A 38 18.69 17.34 -0.24
N ASP A 39 19.69 16.78 -0.93
CA ASP A 39 20.81 17.53 -1.51
C ASP A 39 20.45 18.25 -2.82
N GLY A 40 19.21 18.15 -3.28
CA GLY A 40 18.68 18.86 -4.44
C GLY A 40 18.85 18.15 -5.79
N ALA A 41 19.38 16.92 -5.82
CA ALA A 41 19.53 16.16 -7.06
C ALA A 41 18.15 15.74 -7.60
N PRO A 42 17.83 15.97 -8.88
CA PRO A 42 16.52 15.62 -9.44
C PRO A 42 16.35 14.10 -9.57
N LEU A 43 15.13 13.64 -9.27
CA LEU A 43 14.76 12.22 -9.34
C LEU A 43 13.66 12.02 -10.40
N ARG A 44 13.70 10.89 -11.09
CA ARG A 44 12.66 10.47 -12.04
C ARG A 44 12.10 9.12 -11.62
N ARG A 45 10.81 9.10 -11.29
CA ARG A 45 10.09 7.89 -10.92
C ARG A 45 8.75 7.85 -11.67
N ARG A 46 8.36 6.66 -12.11
CA ARG A 46 7.03 6.43 -12.68
C ARG A 46 6.07 6.09 -11.55
N PRO A 47 4.81 6.56 -11.58
CA PRO A 47 3.80 6.08 -10.66
C PRO A 47 3.64 4.57 -10.78
N THR A 48 3.35 3.94 -9.65
CA THR A 48 3.00 2.53 -9.57
C THR A 48 1.48 2.42 -9.46
N THR A 49 0.89 1.53 -10.26
CA THR A 49 -0.53 1.18 -10.14
C THR A 49 -0.73 0.24 -8.97
N ILE A 50 -1.57 0.62 -8.02
CA ILE A 50 -1.93 -0.25 -6.88
C ILE A 50 -2.98 -1.27 -7.35
N PRO A 51 -2.68 -2.59 -7.30
CA PRO A 51 -3.54 -3.61 -7.90
C PRO A 51 -4.70 -4.05 -7.01
N TRP A 52 -4.63 -3.77 -5.72
CA TRP A 52 -5.65 -4.15 -4.75
C TRP A 52 -6.67 -3.02 -4.56
N ASP A 53 -7.91 -3.41 -4.29
CA ASP A 53 -8.98 -2.52 -3.87
C ASP A 53 -8.90 -2.28 -2.37
N GLY A 54 -9.40 -1.12 -1.93
CA GLY A 54 -9.44 -0.76 -0.51
C GLY A 54 -10.33 -1.68 0.34
N GLU A 55 -10.92 -2.74 -0.22
CA GLU A 55 -11.84 -3.66 0.45
C GLU A 55 -11.20 -4.30 1.69
N ALA A 56 -9.89 -4.57 1.67
CA ALA A 56 -9.16 -5.04 2.84
C ALA A 56 -9.20 -4.05 4.03
N ALA A 57 -9.31 -2.75 3.72
CA ALA A 57 -9.42 -1.66 4.70
C ALA A 57 -10.89 -1.31 5.04
N GLU A 58 -11.88 -2.04 4.52
CA GLU A 58 -13.28 -1.88 4.86
C GLU A 58 -13.71 -2.81 6.00
N LYS A 59 -14.89 -2.56 6.58
CA LYS A 59 -15.44 -3.42 7.64
C LYS A 59 -16.07 -4.70 7.10
N SER A 60 -16.24 -4.85 5.79
CA SER A 60 -16.76 -6.06 5.13
C SER A 60 -18.02 -6.65 5.78
N GLY A 61 -18.96 -5.79 6.20
CA GLY A 61 -20.22 -6.18 6.85
C GLY A 61 -20.16 -6.37 8.37
N TYR A 62 -18.99 -6.27 9.01
CA TYR A 62 -18.85 -6.33 10.46
C TYR A 62 -19.13 -4.98 11.14
N PRO A 63 -19.68 -4.96 12.37
CA PRO A 63 -19.86 -3.72 13.12
C PRO A 63 -18.54 -2.98 13.46
N HIS A 64 -17.47 -3.75 13.69
CA HIS A 64 -16.15 -3.27 14.14
C HIS A 64 -15.02 -3.94 13.35
N PHE A 65 -13.95 -3.19 13.06
CA PHE A 65 -12.74 -3.71 12.42
C PHE A 65 -12.11 -4.85 13.23
N MET A 66 -11.98 -4.67 14.55
CA MET A 66 -11.47 -5.72 15.43
C MET A 66 -12.26 -7.02 15.32
N LEU A 67 -13.58 -6.94 15.14
CA LEU A 67 -14.41 -8.14 14.99
C LEU A 67 -14.16 -8.81 13.64
N LYS A 68 -14.08 -8.04 12.55
CA LYS A 68 -13.66 -8.55 11.22
C LYS A 68 -12.31 -9.26 11.32
N GLU A 69 -11.31 -8.59 11.86
CA GLU A 69 -9.94 -9.11 11.96
C GLU A 69 -9.84 -10.38 12.82
N ILE A 70 -10.64 -10.50 13.88
CA ILE A 70 -10.74 -11.76 14.66
C ILE A 70 -11.27 -12.91 13.81
N PHE A 71 -12.30 -12.66 12.99
CA PHE A 71 -12.89 -13.68 12.12
C PHE A 71 -12.02 -13.99 10.89
N GLU A 72 -11.19 -13.06 10.45
CA GLU A 72 -10.24 -13.24 9.33
C GLU A 72 -8.97 -14.03 9.73
N GLN A 73 -8.71 -14.25 11.03
CA GLN A 73 -7.52 -14.96 11.50
C GLN A 73 -7.25 -16.32 10.82
N PRO A 74 -8.25 -17.20 10.57
CA PRO A 74 -8.01 -18.50 9.93
C PRO A 74 -7.47 -18.35 8.50
N GLU A 75 -7.98 -17.37 7.75
CA GLU A 75 -7.50 -17.08 6.41
C GLU A 75 -6.14 -16.38 6.44
N ALA A 76 -5.96 -15.40 7.34
CA ALA A 76 -4.68 -14.72 7.53
C ALA A 76 -3.55 -15.71 7.86
N LEU A 77 -3.82 -16.71 8.70
CA LEU A 77 -2.87 -17.78 9.02
C LEU A 77 -2.52 -18.61 7.78
N ARG A 78 -3.52 -19.04 7.01
CA ARG A 78 -3.31 -19.82 5.78
C ARG A 78 -2.49 -19.03 4.75
N ASN A 79 -2.81 -17.74 4.55
CA ASN A 79 -2.10 -16.88 3.61
C ASN A 79 -0.64 -16.67 4.05
N THR A 80 -0.39 -16.53 5.35
CA THR A 80 0.98 -16.43 5.91
C THR A 80 1.81 -17.70 5.67
N MET A 81 1.17 -18.88 5.68
CA MET A 81 1.83 -20.17 5.50
C MET A 81 1.98 -20.60 4.03
N ARG A 82 1.13 -20.10 3.12
CA ARG A 82 0.93 -20.61 1.74
C ARG A 82 2.19 -20.70 0.87
N GLU A 83 3.25 -19.95 1.20
CA GLU A 83 4.51 -19.95 0.44
C GLU A 83 5.73 -20.29 1.32
N ARG A 84 5.49 -20.70 2.57
CA ARG A 84 6.54 -20.94 3.57
C ARG A 84 6.60 -22.38 4.05
N LEU A 85 5.64 -23.21 3.65
CA LEU A 85 5.63 -24.63 3.94
C LEU A 85 6.05 -25.40 2.69
N ASP A 86 7.20 -26.04 2.75
CA ASP A 86 7.62 -27.02 1.76
C ASP A 86 6.96 -28.36 2.11
N LEU A 87 5.82 -28.64 1.50
CA LEU A 87 5.04 -29.85 1.77
C LEU A 87 5.64 -31.10 1.08
N GLU A 88 6.75 -30.95 0.33
CA GLU A 88 7.34 -32.01 -0.50
C GLU A 88 8.59 -32.68 0.07
N THR A 89 9.03 -32.35 1.30
CA THR A 89 10.15 -33.08 1.94
C THR A 89 9.63 -33.99 3.06
N PRO A 90 9.53 -35.32 2.85
CA PRO A 90 9.40 -36.27 3.95
C PRO A 90 10.74 -36.36 4.70
N ASP A 91 10.71 -36.37 6.04
CA ASP A 91 11.84 -36.74 6.90
C ASP A 91 12.40 -38.13 6.56
#